data_AF-A0A5C7Q530-F1
#
_entry.id   AF-A0A5C7Q530-F1
#
_cell.length_a   1.000
_cell.length_b   1.000
_cell.length_c   1.000
_cell.angle_alpha   90.00
_cell.angle_beta   90.00
_cell.angle_gamma   90.00
#
_symmetry.space_group_name_H-M   'P 1'
#
loop_
_entity.id
_entity.type
_entity.pdbx_description
1 polymer ?
#
loop_
_entity_poly.entity_id
_entity_poly.type
_entity_poly.pdbx_seq_one_letter_code
_entity_poly.pdbx_strand_id
1 'polypeptide(L)'
;MSGQISRQASEPLDIAAELDAEAGARSSGNYSGVRSADKHRNTYGAFKGTNKKKPVSGDVGGLSRYFPIVYAPKARFGERDLPGGGQTEHPTAKSVTLVTWLAHLLDVRPGDLVGDPFMGSGVVGQVVAGMGADFWGCDLDPRWVEEANRRFP
;
A
#
# COMPACT_ATOMS: atom_id res chain seq x y z
N MET A 1 -8.37 40.78 3.30
CA MET A 1 -7.36 40.14 4.17
C MET A 1 -7.58 38.65 4.09
N SER A 2 -6.90 37.99 3.15
CA SER A 2 -7.05 36.56 2.90
C SER A 2 -6.00 35.83 3.73
N GLY A 3 -6.44 35.10 4.75
CA GLY A 3 -5.54 34.31 5.60
C GLY A 3 -5.05 33.09 4.84
N GLN A 4 -3.76 33.07 4.51
CA GLN A 4 -3.07 31.85 4.09
C GLN A 4 -3.01 30.90 5.28
N ILE A 5 -3.78 29.81 5.23
CA ILE A 5 -3.56 28.67 6.11
C ILE A 5 -2.45 27.83 5.45
N SER A 6 -1.22 28.15 5.80
CA SER A 6 -0.05 27.29 5.59
C SER A 6 -0.22 26.06 6.48
N ARG A 7 -0.75 24.95 5.95
CA ARG A 7 -0.57 23.65 6.60
C ARG A 7 0.86 23.21 6.26
N GLN A 8 1.77 23.33 7.23
CA GLN A 8 3.05 22.61 7.17
C GLN A 8 2.72 21.13 7.01
N ALA A 9 3.28 20.50 5.98
CA ALA A 9 3.27 19.05 5.87
C ALA A 9 4.11 18.52 7.04
N SER A 10 3.45 17.96 8.05
CA SER A 10 4.14 17.21 9.10
C SER A 10 4.76 15.96 8.48
N GLU A 11 6.00 15.66 8.85
CA GLU A 11 6.69 14.44 8.43
C GLU A 11 5.80 13.22 8.76
N PRO A 12 5.72 12.20 7.90
CA PRO A 12 4.77 11.09 8.03
C PRO A 12 4.86 10.31 9.35
N LEU A 13 6.00 10.39 10.04
CA LEU A 13 6.20 9.81 11.37
C LEU A 13 5.41 10.52 12.47
N ASP A 14 5.15 11.81 12.31
CA ASP A 14 4.44 12.64 13.29
C ASP A 14 2.93 12.32 13.28
N ILE A 15 2.34 12.18 12.08
CA ILE A 15 0.91 11.85 11.92
C ILE A 15 0.57 10.47 12.51
N ALA A 16 1.48 9.50 12.35
CA ALA A 16 1.28 8.16 12.91
C ALA A 16 1.22 8.19 14.45
N ALA A 17 2.11 8.97 15.07
CA ALA A 17 2.15 9.14 16.53
C ALA A 17 0.93 9.92 17.04
N GLU A 18 0.53 10.99 16.35
CA GLU A 18 -0.68 11.76 16.67
C GLU A 18 -1.95 10.89 16.60
N LEU A 19 -2.08 10.09 15.54
CA LEU A 19 -3.23 9.21 15.34
C LEU A 19 -3.33 8.13 16.43
N ASP A 20 -2.19 7.55 16.82
CA ASP A 20 -2.16 6.58 17.92
C ASP A 20 -2.47 7.23 19.26
N ALA A 21 -2.05 8.49 19.47
CA ALA A 21 -2.38 9.26 20.67
C ALA A 21 -3.89 9.57 20.76
N GLU A 22 -4.53 9.90 19.63
CA GLU A 22 -5.98 10.20 19.58
C GLU A 22 -6.84 8.93 19.70
N ALA A 23 -6.53 7.89 18.93
CA ALA A 23 -7.36 6.69 18.85
C ALA A 23 -7.09 5.67 19.95
N GLY A 24 -5.91 5.76 20.58
CA GLY A 24 -5.42 4.80 21.56
C GLY A 24 -5.10 3.43 20.96
N ALA A 25 -4.44 2.59 21.76
CA ALA A 25 -4.12 1.22 21.35
C ALA A 25 -5.30 0.27 21.60
N ARG A 26 -5.53 -0.67 20.68
CA ARG A 26 -6.48 -1.77 20.86
C ARG A 26 -5.74 -3.08 21.08
N SER A 27 -6.20 -3.86 22.06
CA SER A 27 -5.71 -5.21 22.29
C SER A 27 -6.55 -6.24 21.54
N SER A 28 -5.87 -7.27 21.04
CA SER A 28 -6.53 -8.49 20.56
C SER A 28 -6.67 -9.50 21.69
N GLY A 29 -7.65 -10.41 21.57
CA GLY A 29 -7.91 -11.43 22.58
C GLY A 29 -6.84 -12.53 22.56
N ASN A 30 -6.43 -12.99 23.75
CA ASN A 30 -5.53 -14.13 23.89
C ASN A 30 -6.22 -15.43 23.44
N TYR A 31 -5.52 -16.26 22.66
CA TYR A 31 -5.94 -17.62 22.37
C TYR A 31 -5.29 -18.58 23.36
N SER A 32 -6.09 -19.18 24.24
CA SER A 32 -5.60 -20.04 25.34
C SER A 32 -5.12 -21.43 24.89
N GLY A 33 -5.28 -21.80 23.62
CA GLY A 33 -4.91 -23.13 23.12
C GLY A 33 -5.82 -24.27 23.58
N VAL A 34 -6.79 -23.98 24.46
CA VAL A 34 -7.74 -24.94 25.04
C VAL A 34 -9.14 -24.55 24.64
N ARG A 35 -9.98 -25.56 24.38
CA ARG A 35 -11.35 -25.35 23.94
C ARG A 35 -12.32 -26.07 24.86
N SER A 36 -13.24 -25.32 25.46
CA SER A 36 -14.18 -25.84 26.48
C SER A 36 -15.50 -26.38 25.92
N ALA A 37 -15.72 -26.32 24.59
CA ALA A 37 -16.96 -26.78 23.98
C ALA A 37 -16.83 -27.10 22.48
N ASP A 38 -17.65 -28.07 22.04
CA ASP A 38 -17.77 -28.51 20.67
C ASP A 38 -18.46 -27.46 19.78
N LYS A 39 -18.03 -27.29 18.52
CA LYS A 39 -18.65 -26.27 17.62
C LYS A 39 -19.95 -26.78 16.98
N HIS A 40 -20.14 -28.09 16.95
CA HIS A 40 -21.23 -28.73 16.22
C HIS A 40 -21.91 -29.74 17.13
N ARG A 41 -23.20 -29.54 17.44
CA ARG A 41 -24.01 -30.46 18.25
C ARG A 41 -24.34 -31.79 17.55
N ASN A 42 -23.87 -32.00 16.31
CA ASN A 42 -24.32 -33.08 15.42
C ASN A 42 -23.18 -34.00 14.91
N THR A 43 -22.04 -34.10 15.60
CA THR A 43 -21.01 -35.09 15.25
C THR A 43 -21.22 -36.36 16.08
N TYR A 44 -21.37 -37.51 15.42
CA TYR A 44 -21.52 -38.81 16.07
C TYR A 44 -20.22 -39.21 16.79
N GLY A 45 -20.23 -39.22 18.13
CA GLY A 45 -19.15 -39.67 19.00
C GLY A 45 -18.78 -38.68 20.11
N ALA A 46 -18.36 -39.18 21.29
CA ALA A 46 -17.94 -38.34 22.40
C ALA A 46 -16.63 -37.60 22.07
N PHE A 47 -16.70 -36.28 21.87
CA PHE A 47 -15.53 -35.44 21.62
C PHE A 47 -14.56 -35.46 22.81
N LYS A 48 -13.42 -36.14 22.67
CA LYS A 48 -12.35 -36.22 23.69
C LYS A 48 -11.38 -35.04 23.68
N GLY A 49 -11.85 -33.84 23.34
CA GLY A 49 -10.99 -32.67 23.23
C GLY A 49 -10.01 -32.78 22.05
N THR A 50 -9.38 -31.66 21.68
CA THR A 50 -8.25 -31.67 20.72
C THR A 50 -6.94 -31.39 21.44
N ASN A 51 -5.86 -32.00 20.97
CA ASN A 51 -4.54 -31.83 21.55
C ASN A 51 -3.97 -30.43 21.21
N LYS A 52 -3.92 -29.60 22.26
CA LYS A 52 -3.09 -28.40 22.50
C LYS A 52 -2.44 -27.77 21.27
N LYS A 53 -3.14 -26.83 20.61
CA LYS A 53 -2.43 -25.74 19.91
C LYS A 53 -1.72 -24.90 20.97
N LYS A 54 -0.49 -24.46 20.69
CA LYS A 54 0.23 -23.56 21.60
C LYS A 54 -0.63 -22.30 21.82
N PRO A 55 -0.76 -21.82 23.07
CA PRO A 55 -1.40 -20.53 23.32
C PRO A 55 -0.71 -19.44 22.50
N VAL A 56 -1.49 -18.51 21.98
CA VAL A 56 -0.99 -17.33 21.26
C VAL A 56 -1.43 -16.11 22.05
N SER A 57 -0.45 -15.30 22.46
CA SER A 57 -0.73 -14.01 23.08
C SER A 57 -1.36 -13.08 22.06
N GLY A 58 -2.32 -12.28 22.51
CA GLY A 58 -2.83 -11.18 21.73
C GLY A 58 -1.77 -10.08 21.61
N ASP A 59 -1.79 -9.42 20.47
CA ASP A 59 -0.99 -8.23 20.21
C ASP A 59 -1.78 -6.95 20.58
N VAL A 60 -1.03 -5.87 20.81
CA VAL A 60 -1.55 -4.52 21.06
C VAL A 60 -1.04 -3.62 19.94
N GLY A 61 -1.92 -2.81 19.36
CA GLY A 61 -1.53 -1.85 18.33
C GLY A 61 -2.53 -0.70 18.16
N GLY A 62 -2.01 0.46 17.77
CA GLY A 62 -2.79 1.65 17.44
C GLY A 62 -3.35 1.64 16.02
N LEU A 63 -3.91 2.76 15.59
CA LEU A 63 -4.44 2.94 14.22
C LEU A 63 -3.33 3.21 13.21
N SER A 64 -2.15 3.65 13.64
CA SER A 64 -0.97 3.86 12.79
C SER A 64 -0.60 2.64 11.96
N ARG A 65 -0.88 1.42 12.42
CA ARG A 65 -0.66 0.20 11.61
C ARG A 65 -1.46 0.18 10.30
N TYR A 66 -2.46 1.04 10.18
CA TYR A 66 -3.27 1.23 8.99
C TYR A 66 -2.99 2.58 8.29
N PHE A 67 -2.09 3.41 8.80
CA PHE A 67 -1.83 4.77 8.31
C PHE A 67 -0.34 4.97 8.00
N PRO A 68 0.02 5.73 6.95
CA PRO A 68 -0.82 6.48 6.00
C PRO A 68 -1.62 5.63 5.01
N ILE A 69 -2.91 5.95 4.83
CA ILE A 69 -3.70 5.46 3.69
C ILE A 69 -3.66 6.53 2.60
N VAL A 70 -2.86 6.32 1.56
CA VAL A 70 -2.98 7.10 0.32
C VAL A 70 -4.08 6.48 -0.54
N TYR A 71 -5.31 7.02 -0.44
CA TYR A 71 -6.41 6.60 -1.29
C TYR A 71 -6.39 7.35 -2.63
N ALA A 72 -5.69 6.78 -3.62
CA ALA A 72 -5.67 7.28 -4.98
C ALA A 72 -5.66 6.13 -6.01
N PRO A 73 -6.73 5.32 -6.10
CA PRO A 73 -6.75 4.13 -6.95
C PRO A 73 -6.66 4.44 -8.46
N LYS A 74 -6.99 5.67 -8.87
CA LYS A 74 -6.92 6.13 -10.26
C LYS A 74 -6.37 7.55 -10.34
N ALA A 75 -5.49 7.79 -11.32
CA ALA A 75 -4.92 9.11 -11.58
C ALA A 75 -6.03 10.15 -11.84
N ARG A 76 -5.93 11.28 -11.14
CA ARG A 76 -6.73 12.49 -11.42
C ARG A 76 -6.25 13.14 -12.71
N PHE A 77 -7.03 14.05 -13.28
CA PHE A 77 -6.72 14.68 -14.57
C PHE A 77 -5.31 15.27 -14.63
N GLY A 78 -4.83 15.95 -13.58
CA GLY A 78 -3.48 16.53 -13.52
C GLY A 78 -2.33 15.54 -13.26
N GLU A 79 -2.60 14.26 -13.00
CA GLU A 79 -1.57 13.23 -12.83
C GLU A 79 -1.41 12.34 -14.08
N ARG A 80 -2.12 12.67 -15.15
CA ARG A 80 -2.15 11.90 -16.39
C ARG A 80 -1.19 12.42 -17.45
N ASP A 81 -0.53 13.53 -17.19
CA ASP A 81 0.35 14.14 -18.17
C ASP A 81 1.51 13.21 -18.53
N LEU A 82 1.79 13.12 -19.82
CA LEU A 82 2.94 12.40 -20.36
C LEU A 82 4.12 13.36 -20.54
N PRO A 83 5.36 12.89 -20.35
CA PRO A 83 6.53 13.64 -20.74
C PRO A 83 6.47 14.02 -22.23
N GLY A 84 6.80 15.28 -22.54
CA GLY A 84 6.67 15.82 -23.91
C GLY A 84 5.27 16.26 -24.32
N GLY A 85 4.27 16.18 -23.43
CA GLY A 85 2.92 16.70 -23.64
C GLY A 85 1.88 15.63 -24.02
N GLY A 86 0.61 15.99 -23.82
CA GLY A 86 -0.53 15.07 -23.92
C GLY A 86 -0.84 14.36 -22.60
N GLN A 87 -1.91 13.56 -22.59
CA GLN A 87 -2.33 12.78 -21.43
C GLN A 87 -2.35 11.29 -21.75
N THR A 88 -2.09 10.45 -20.75
CA THR A 88 -2.24 8.98 -20.87
C THR A 88 -3.67 8.61 -21.24
N GLU A 89 -3.80 7.71 -22.21
CA GLU A 89 -5.09 7.15 -22.62
C GLU A 89 -5.44 5.90 -21.80
N HIS A 90 -4.50 5.41 -20.99
CA HIS A 90 -4.66 4.18 -20.21
C HIS A 90 -5.84 4.28 -19.22
N PRO A 91 -6.84 3.38 -19.29
CA PRO A 91 -8.11 3.53 -18.58
C PRO A 91 -7.97 3.49 -17.05
N THR A 92 -6.95 2.78 -16.56
CA THR A 92 -6.67 2.59 -15.13
C THR A 92 -5.26 3.05 -14.77
N ALA A 93 -4.79 4.15 -15.38
CA ALA A 93 -3.51 4.76 -15.00
C ALA A 93 -3.47 5.03 -13.49
N LYS A 94 -2.42 4.52 -12.83
CA LYS A 94 -2.18 4.76 -11.41
C LYS A 94 -1.77 6.22 -11.20
N SER A 95 -2.10 6.76 -10.05
CA SER A 95 -1.69 8.09 -9.60
C SER A 95 -0.17 8.13 -9.33
N VAL A 96 0.51 9.21 -9.74
CA VAL A 96 1.92 9.45 -9.35
C VAL A 96 2.04 9.50 -7.83
N THR A 97 1.14 10.22 -7.15
CA THR A 97 1.11 10.33 -5.70
C THR A 97 1.05 8.96 -5.00
N LEU A 98 0.20 8.06 -5.49
CA LEU A 98 0.10 6.69 -4.94
C LEU A 98 1.42 5.94 -5.06
N VAL A 99 2.02 5.98 -6.25
CA VAL A 99 3.26 5.23 -6.54
C VAL A 99 4.44 5.81 -5.77
N THR A 100 4.57 7.13 -5.69
CA THR A 100 5.61 7.79 -4.88
C THR A 100 5.50 7.39 -3.42
N TRP A 101 4.28 7.38 -2.87
CA TRP A 101 4.06 6.92 -1.51
C TRP A 101 4.47 5.45 -1.31
N LEU A 102 4.10 4.55 -2.23
CA LEU A 102 4.50 3.14 -2.18
C LEU A 102 6.02 2.96 -2.27
N ALA A 103 6.70 3.71 -3.14
CA ALA A 103 8.14 3.64 -3.30
C ALA A 103 8.88 4.09 -2.02
N HIS A 104 8.39 5.12 -1.33
CA HIS A 104 8.91 5.50 -0.02
C HIS A 104 8.61 4.47 1.07
N LEU A 105 7.40 3.89 1.07
CA LEU A 105 7.03 2.87 2.05
C LEU A 105 7.91 1.61 1.92
N LEU A 106 8.24 1.24 0.70
CA LEU A 106 9.11 0.11 0.40
C LEU A 106 10.60 0.45 0.50
N ASP A 107 10.94 1.70 0.85
CA ASP A 107 12.31 2.20 0.97
C ASP A 107 13.15 1.94 -0.29
N VAL A 108 12.58 2.26 -1.46
CA VAL A 108 13.27 2.18 -2.76
C VAL A 108 14.42 3.19 -2.78
N ARG A 109 15.63 2.71 -3.06
CA ARG A 109 16.88 3.50 -3.04
C ARG A 109 17.53 3.57 -4.42
N PRO A 110 18.42 4.55 -4.65
CA PRO A 110 19.21 4.59 -5.88
C PRO A 110 19.98 3.28 -6.12
N GLY A 111 19.89 2.74 -7.34
CA GLY A 111 20.50 1.47 -7.73
C GLY A 111 19.68 0.21 -7.39
N ASP A 112 18.53 0.33 -6.72
CA ASP A 112 17.60 -0.79 -6.58
C ASP A 112 16.98 -1.14 -7.93
N LEU A 113 16.57 -2.40 -8.12
CA LEU A 113 15.80 -2.84 -9.28
C LEU A 113 14.33 -3.04 -8.88
N VAL A 114 13.43 -2.29 -9.51
CA VAL A 114 11.98 -2.42 -9.30
C VAL A 114 11.32 -3.04 -10.52
N GLY A 115 10.51 -4.08 -10.28
CA GLY A 115 9.79 -4.82 -11.32
C GLY A 115 8.28 -4.57 -11.30
N ASP A 116 7.66 -4.27 -12.44
CA ASP A 116 6.20 -4.26 -12.60
C ASP A 116 5.75 -5.08 -13.85
N PRO A 117 5.24 -6.31 -13.67
CA PRO A 117 4.81 -7.16 -14.77
C PRO A 117 3.46 -6.74 -15.39
N PHE A 118 2.82 -5.70 -14.85
CA PHE A 118 1.55 -5.14 -15.34
C PHE A 118 1.64 -3.62 -15.45
N MET A 119 2.72 -3.14 -16.09
CA MET A 119 3.13 -1.75 -15.98
C MET A 119 2.12 -0.73 -16.53
N GLY A 120 1.25 -1.15 -17.47
CA GLY A 120 0.25 -0.28 -18.10
C GLY A 120 0.89 1.01 -18.58
N SER A 121 0.37 2.15 -18.11
CA SER A 121 0.90 3.49 -18.42
C SER A 121 2.35 3.78 -18.00
N GLY A 122 3.03 2.89 -17.26
CA GLY A 122 4.45 3.04 -16.89
C GLY A 122 4.75 3.98 -15.71
N VAL A 123 3.74 4.39 -14.94
CA VAL A 123 3.91 5.35 -13.82
C VAL A 123 4.86 4.83 -12.73
N VAL A 124 4.87 3.51 -12.49
CA VAL A 124 5.82 2.90 -11.53
C VAL A 124 7.26 3.19 -11.91
N GLY A 125 7.62 2.86 -13.15
CA GLY A 125 8.97 3.11 -13.64
C GLY A 125 9.34 4.59 -13.66
N GLN A 126 8.42 5.47 -14.04
CA GLN A 126 8.68 6.92 -14.00
C GLN A 126 9.07 7.39 -12.60
N VAL A 127 8.35 6.96 -11.57
CA VAL A 127 8.60 7.37 -10.19
C VAL A 127 9.94 6.82 -9.70
N VAL A 128 10.18 5.52 -9.86
CA VAL A 128 11.39 4.89 -9.31
C VAL A 128 12.65 5.30 -10.07
N ALA A 129 12.56 5.54 -11.39
CA ALA A 129 13.65 6.14 -12.16
C ALA A 129 13.97 7.56 -11.66
N GLY A 130 12.95 8.35 -11.32
CA GLY A 130 13.14 9.66 -10.68
C GLY A 130 13.81 9.60 -9.29
N MET A 131 13.74 8.44 -8.61
CA MET A 131 14.44 8.15 -7.35
C MET A 131 15.84 7.55 -7.57
N GLY A 132 16.28 7.37 -8.83
CA GLY A 132 17.56 6.78 -9.18
C GLY A 132 17.62 5.25 -9.14
N ALA A 133 16.48 4.57 -9.06
CA ALA A 133 16.38 3.12 -9.16
C ALA A 133 16.25 2.67 -10.62
N ASP A 134 16.73 1.46 -10.91
CA ASP A 134 16.50 0.77 -12.17
C ASP A 134 15.07 0.20 -12.22
N PHE A 135 14.51 0.12 -13.43
CA PHE A 135 13.15 -0.38 -13.63
C PHE A 135 13.10 -1.45 -14.72
N TRP A 136 12.34 -2.51 -14.45
CA TRP A 136 11.94 -3.49 -15.44
C TRP A 136 10.41 -3.64 -15.42
N GLY A 137 9.78 -3.68 -16.60
CA GLY A 137 8.35 -3.90 -16.67
C GLY A 137 7.92 -4.48 -18.00
N CYS A 138 6.72 -5.06 -18.00
CA CYS A 138 6.06 -5.52 -19.20
C CYS A 138 4.55 -5.26 -19.15
N ASP A 139 3.93 -5.27 -20.32
CA ASP A 139 2.49 -5.32 -20.48
C ASP A 139 2.16 -6.28 -21.63
N LEU A 140 0.97 -6.86 -21.61
CA LEU A 140 0.51 -7.76 -22.66
C LEU A 140 0.11 -6.99 -23.93
N ASP A 141 -0.44 -5.78 -23.77
CA ASP A 141 -0.84 -4.94 -24.90
C ASP A 141 0.33 -4.04 -25.33
N PRO A 142 0.86 -4.19 -26.56
CA PRO A 142 2.00 -3.40 -27.03
C PRO A 142 1.73 -1.90 -27.01
N ARG A 143 0.47 -1.45 -27.10
CA ARG A 143 0.12 -0.02 -27.03
C ARG A 143 0.51 0.60 -25.69
N TRP A 144 0.37 -0.15 -24.60
CA TRP A 144 0.76 0.31 -23.26
C TRP A 144 2.27 0.31 -23.08
N VAL A 145 2.97 -0.65 -23.70
CA VAL A 145 4.43 -0.65 -23.75
C VAL A 145 4.96 0.58 -24.49
N GLU A 146 4.38 0.90 -25.65
CA GLU A 146 4.72 2.10 -26.42
C GLU A 146 4.45 3.39 -25.64
N GLU A 147 3.29 3.51 -24.98
CA GLU A 147 2.96 4.69 -24.17
C GLU A 147 3.89 4.81 -22.95
N ALA A 148 4.15 3.70 -22.24
CA ALA A 148 5.06 3.67 -21.10
C ALA A 148 6.48 4.09 -21.49
N ASN A 149 6.98 3.63 -22.65
CA ASN A 149 8.29 4.00 -23.18
C ASN A 149 8.46 5.51 -23.37
N ARG A 150 7.37 6.27 -23.59
CA ARG A 150 7.43 7.74 -23.66
C ARG A 150 7.81 8.40 -22.33
N ARG A 151 7.75 7.65 -21.22
CA ARG A 151 8.15 8.14 -19.88
C ARG A 151 9.64 7.96 -19.58
N PHE A 152 10.31 7.11 -20.35
CA PHE A 152 11.73 6.79 -20.16
C PHE A 152 12.56 7.45 -21.27
N PRO A 153 13.80 7.86 -20.97
CA PRO A 153 14.73 8.39 -21.97
C PRO A 153 15.18 7.34 -23.00
#